data_AF-A0A0F2QQB0-F1
#
_entry.id   AF-A0A0F2QQB0-F1
#
_cell.length_a   1.000
_cell.length_b   1.000
_cell.length_c   1.000
_cell.angle_alpha   90.00
_cell.angle_beta   90.00
_cell.angle_gamma   90.00
#
_symmetry.space_group_name_H-M   'P 1'
#
loop_
_entity.id
_entity.type
_entity.pdbx_description
1 polymer ?
#
loop_
_entity_poly.entity_id
_entity_poly.type
_entity_poly.pdbx_seq_one_letter_code
_entity_poly.pdbx_strand_id
1 'polypeptide(L)' 'MRKPITALILLVYIFAYAILAATVGDKITGWAQMPFYIVAGIVWIFPLKPLFAWMNRGTPPVEEE' A
#
# COMPACT_ATOMS: atom_id res chain seq x y z
N MET A 1 21.90 1.29 0.39
CA MET A 1 21.12 0.44 1.33
C MET A 1 19.62 0.79 1.40
N ARG A 2 19.00 1.30 0.31
CA ARG A 2 17.59 1.78 0.33
C ARG A 2 16.52 0.73 -0.04
N LYS A 3 16.95 -0.40 -0.62
CA LYS A 3 16.09 -1.53 -1.01
C LYS A 3 15.46 -2.28 0.19
N PRO A 4 16.19 -2.69 1.24
CA PRO A 4 15.58 -3.42 2.37
C PRO A 4 14.66 -2.54 3.21
N ILE A 5 14.99 -1.25 3.36
CA ILE A 5 14.17 -0.28 4.10
C ILE A 5 12.81 -0.11 3.43
N THR A 6 12.78 -0.02 2.10
CA THR A 6 11.50 0.10 1.38
C THR A 6 10.65 -1.16 1.51
N ALA A 7 11.26 -2.34 1.46
CA ALA A 7 10.54 -3.60 1.68
C ALA A 7 9.95 -3.67 3.10
N LEU A 8 10.69 -3.23 4.11
CA LEU A 8 10.20 -3.16 5.49
C LEU A 8 9.04 -2.17 5.64
N ILE A 9 9.15 -0.97 5.05
CA ILE A 9 8.07 0.04 5.05
C ILE A 9 6.82 -0.52 4.37
N LEU A 10 6.97 -1.22 3.25
CA LEU A 10 5.85 -1.83 2.53
C LEU A 10 5.16 -2.91 3.38
N LEU A 11 5.93 -3.76 4.05
CA LEU A 11 5.39 -4.79 4.95
C LEU A 11 4.60 -4.17 6.12
N VAL A 12 5.19 -3.17 6.79
CA VAL A 12 4.51 -2.46 7.89
C VAL A 12 3.25 -1.76 7.38
N TYR A 13 3.30 -1.15 6.20
CA TYR A 13 2.15 -0.50 5.58
C TYR A 13 1.02 -1.48 5.28
N ILE A 14 1.30 -2.62 4.63
CA ILE A 14 0.29 -3.64 4.32
C ILE A 14 -0.30 -4.22 5.60
N PHE A 15 0.52 -4.49 6.61
CA PHE A 15 0.06 -5.00 7.90
C PHE A 15 -0.88 -4.01 8.60
N ALA A 16 -0.47 -2.74 8.70
CA ALA A 16 -1.31 -1.69 9.28
C ALA A 16 -2.61 -1.48 8.50
N TYR A 17 -2.53 -1.48 7.16
CA TYR A 17 -3.70 -1.35 6.30
C TYR A 17 -4.68 -2.51 6.48
N ALA A 18 -4.20 -3.75 6.55
CA ALA A 18 -5.04 -4.93 6.76
C ALA A 18 -5.79 -4.86 8.10
N ILE A 19 -5.11 -4.44 9.18
CA ILE A 19 -5.76 -4.25 10.50
C ILE A 19 -6.83 -3.17 10.42
N LEU A 20 -6.53 -2.03 9.78
CA LEU A 20 -7.50 -0.95 9.63
C LEU A 20 -8.72 -1.40 8.81
N ALA A 21 -8.49 -2.08 7.68
CA ALA A 21 -9.55 -2.59 6.82
C ALA A 21 -10.43 -3.61 7.55
N ALA A 22 -9.85 -4.52 8.32
CA ALA A 22 -10.59 -5.48 9.14
C ALA A 22 -11.40 -4.79 10.25
N THR A 23 -10.79 -3.83 10.95
CA THR A 23 -11.45 -3.10 12.05
C THR A 23 -12.61 -2.24 11.56
N VAL A 24 -12.47 -1.62 10.38
CA VAL A 24 -13.56 -0.83 9.77
C VAL A 24 -14.60 -1.75 9.15
N GLY A 25 -14.18 -2.84 8.53
CA GLY A 25 -15.08 -3.84 7.93
C GLY A 25 -15.97 -4.51 8.95
N ASP A 26 -15.47 -4.80 10.16
CA ASP A 26 -16.25 -5.38 11.25
C ASP A 26 -17.41 -4.47 11.72
N LYS A 27 -17.29 -3.16 11.50
CA LYS A 27 -18.37 -2.19 11.79
C LYS A 27 -19.45 -2.13 10.71
N ILE A 28 -19.19 -2.70 9.53
CA ILE A 28 -20.10 -2.64 8.38
C ILE A 28 -20.84 -3.97 8.30
N THR A 29 -22.16 -3.93 8.47
CA THR A 29 -23.00 -5.14 8.47
C THR A 29 -23.87 -5.24 7.21
N GLY A 30 -24.28 -6.45 6.88
CA GLY A 30 -25.18 -6.73 5.77
C GLY A 30 -24.53 -6.62 4.38
N TRP A 31 -25.32 -6.23 3.39
CA TRP A 31 -24.90 -6.22 1.98
C TRP A 31 -23.78 -5.20 1.68
N ALA A 32 -23.61 -4.19 2.53
CA ALA A 32 -22.59 -3.14 2.39
C ALA A 32 -21.16 -3.63 2.69
N GLN A 33 -21.01 -4.78 3.35
CA GLN A 33 -19.72 -5.37 3.67
C GLN A 33 -18.94 -5.76 2.39
N MET A 34 -19.64 -6.28 1.38
CA MET A 34 -19.02 -6.70 0.12
C MET A 34 -18.45 -5.54 -0.72
N PRO A 35 -19.21 -4.47 -1.03
CA PRO A 35 -18.66 -3.32 -1.74
C PRO A 35 -17.57 -2.60 -0.93
N PHE A 36 -17.65 -2.61 0.42
CA PHE A 36 -16.57 -2.09 1.24
C PHE A 36 -15.23 -2.82 0.99
N TYR A 37 -15.23 -4.16 1.05
CA TYR A 37 -13.99 -4.91 0.82
C TYR A 37 -13.47 -4.80 -0.61
N ILE A 38 -14.36 -4.66 -1.61
CA ILE A 38 -13.96 -4.36 -2.99
C ILE A 38 -13.23 -3.02 -3.06
N VAL A 39 -13.81 -1.97 -2.47
CA VAL A 39 -13.22 -0.62 -2.47
C VAL A 39 -11.92 -0.61 -1.67
N ALA A 40 -11.89 -1.23 -0.49
CA ALA A 40 -10.69 -1.35 0.33
C ALA A 40 -9.58 -2.12 -0.42
N GLY A 41 -9.93 -3.11 -1.24
CA GLY A 41 -9.02 -3.84 -2.11
C GLY A 41 -8.46 -3.05 -3.30
N ILE A 42 -9.04 -1.89 -3.63
CA ILE A 42 -8.55 -0.99 -4.69
C ILE A 42 -7.82 0.21 -4.08
N VAL A 43 -8.37 0.79 -3.01
CA VAL A 43 -7.87 2.01 -2.38
C VAL A 43 -6.45 1.85 -1.81
N TRP A 44 -6.08 0.65 -1.34
CA TRP A 44 -4.75 0.40 -0.76
C TRP A 44 -3.58 0.62 -1.74
N ILE A 45 -3.85 0.62 -3.05
CA ILE A 45 -2.85 0.79 -4.13
C ILE A 45 -2.43 2.25 -4.28
N PHE A 46 -3.31 3.21 -4.00
CA PHE A 46 -3.03 4.64 -4.15
C PHE A 46 -1.73 5.10 -3.48
N PRO A 47 -1.46 4.75 -2.22
CA PRO A 47 -0.23 5.18 -1.54
C PRO A 47 1.04 4.44 -1.99
N LEU A 48 0.94 3.38 -2.82
CA LEU A 48 2.13 2.69 -3.34
C LEU A 48 2.91 3.52 -4.36
N LYS A 49 2.22 4.27 -5.24
CA LYS A 49 2.86 5.13 -6.24
C LYS A 49 3.86 6.14 -5.65
N PRO A 50 3.50 6.97 -4.67
CA PRO A 50 4.43 7.93 -4.08
C PRO A 50 5.56 7.24 -3.29
N LEU A 51 5.29 6.10 -2.65
CA LEU A 51 6.30 5.32 -1.93
C LEU A 51 7.39 4.81 -2.88
N PHE A 52 7.00 4.26 -4.02
CA PHE A 52 7.95 3.80 -5.04
C PHE A 52 8.72 4.97 -5.69
N ALA A 53 8.06 6.11 -5.92
CA ALA A 53 8.73 7.31 -6.41
C ALA A 53 9.78 7.84 -5.41
N TRP A 54 9.50 7.77 -4.11
CA TRP A 54 10.46 8.11 -3.06
C TRP A 54 11.65 7.13 -3.03
N MET A 55 11.39 5.82 -3.15
CA MET A 55 12.45 4.81 -3.21
C MET A 55 13.42 5.05 -4.38
N ASN A 56 12.88 5.45 -5.53
CA ASN A 56 13.65 5.67 -6.75
C ASN A 56 14.33 7.05 -6.82
N ARG A 57 14.08 7.94 -5.84
CA ARG A 57 14.68 9.28 -5.79
C ARG A 57 16.19 9.14 -5.53
N GLY A 58 16.99 9.25 -6.59
CA GLY A 58 18.46 9.18 -6.54
C GLY A 58 19.10 7.97 -7.23
N THR A 59 18.35 7.23 -8.06
CA THR A 59 18.97 6.41 -9.11
C THR A 59 19.30 7.34 -10.28
N PRO A 60 20.59 7.56 -10.64
CA PRO A 60 20.93 8.31 -11.84
C PRO A 60 20.29 7.60 -13.06
N PRO A 61 19.88 8.34 -14.11
CA PRO A 61 19.46 7.70 -15.34
C PRO A 61 20.57 6.73 -15.77
N VAL A 62 20.18 5.50 -16.07
CA VAL A 62 21.11 4.56 -16.71
C VAL A 62 21.38 5.18 -18.07
N GLU A 63 22.57 5.73 -18.28
CA GLU A 63 23.03 6.08 -19.62
C GLU A 63 23.00 4.78 -20.42
N GLU A 64 22.06 4.71 -21.35
CA GLU A 64 21.97 3.63 -22.33
C GLU A 64 23.17 3.81 -23.27
N GLU A 65 24.25 3.06 -23.04
CA GLU A 65 25.36 2.87 -24.00
C GLU A 65 25.02 1.81 -25.06
#